data_AF-A0A0F9WPS5-F1
#
_entry.id   AF-A0A0F9WPS5-F1
#
_cell.length_a   1.000
_cell.length_b   1.000
_cell.length_c   1.000
_cell.angle_alpha   90.00
_cell.angle_beta   90.00
_cell.angle_gamma   90.00
#
_symmetry.space_group_name_H-M   'P 1'
#
loop_
_entity.id
_entity.type
_entity.pdbx_description
1 polymer ?
#
loop_
_entity_poly.entity_id
_entity_poly.type
_entity_poly.pdbx_seq_one_letter_code
_entity_poly.pdbx_strand_id
1 'polypeptide(L)'
;MYYKTKPQDENEYQKIQIDNKIFYTLKSKENSPVKKKKRYSDLLKDPLYIQQDLYRKLNMIKHFRNKNGDLFSLIDKWKSLIDECIILMKRDYEVSVQELFNLFRLEDYGFNIENYE
;
A
#
# COMPACT_ATOMS: atom_id res chain seq x y z
N MET A 1 0.02 36.91 0.20
CA MET A 1 -0.42 37.21 -1.18
C MET A 1 0.79 37.75 -1.93
N TYR A 2 1.03 37.34 -3.18
CA TYR A 2 2.19 37.75 -3.98
C TYR A 2 1.72 38.56 -5.19
N TYR A 3 2.44 39.64 -5.51
CA TYR A 3 2.13 40.52 -6.65
C TYR A 3 3.26 40.43 -7.69
N LYS A 4 2.91 40.36 -8.97
CA LYS A 4 3.86 40.36 -10.10
C LYS A 4 4.20 41.77 -10.58
N THR A 5 3.30 42.72 -10.35
CA THR A 5 3.49 44.14 -10.67
C THR A 5 4.21 44.86 -9.54
N LYS A 6 5.06 45.82 -9.89
CA LYS A 6 5.78 46.66 -8.93
C LYS A 6 4.76 47.49 -8.13
N PRO A 7 4.66 47.32 -6.81
CA PRO A 7 3.78 48.12 -5.98
C PRO A 7 4.28 49.57 -5.92
N GLN A 8 3.36 50.53 -5.75
CA GLN A 8 3.65 51.96 -5.71
C GLN A 8 4.57 52.32 -4.52
N ASP A 9 4.38 51.65 -3.38
CA ASP A 9 5.15 51.88 -2.15
C ASP A 9 6.22 50.80 -1.95
N GLU A 10 7.42 50.99 -2.52
CA GLU A 10 8.53 50.01 -2.40
C GLU A 10 8.96 49.75 -0.95
N ASN A 11 8.71 50.68 -0.03
CA ASN A 11 9.15 50.60 1.35
C ASN A 11 8.42 49.51 2.15
N GLU A 12 7.18 49.19 1.78
CA GLU A 12 6.33 48.22 2.49
C GLU A 12 6.48 46.79 1.95
N TYR A 13 7.19 46.60 0.83
CA TYR A 13 7.28 45.31 0.14
C TYR A 13 8.74 44.82 0.07
N GLN A 14 8.91 43.50 0.10
CA GLN A 14 10.17 42.82 -0.16
C GLN A 14 10.12 42.10 -1.51
N LYS A 15 11.24 42.15 -2.24
CA LYS A 15 11.41 41.51 -3.56
C LYS A 15 11.90 40.08 -3.36
N ILE A 16 11.24 39.13 -4.01
CA ILE A 16 11.60 37.72 -4.04
C ILE A 16 11.84 37.34 -5.50
N GLN A 17 12.99 36.74 -5.79
CA GLN A 17 13.33 36.24 -7.13
C GLN A 17 13.20 34.72 -7.15
N ILE A 18 12.37 34.21 -8.06
CA ILE A 18 12.22 32.76 -8.33
C ILE A 18 12.25 32.57 -9.84
N ASP A 19 13.16 31.73 -10.34
CA ASP A 19 13.27 31.38 -11.77
C ASP A 19 13.25 32.60 -12.70
N ASN A 20 14.08 33.60 -12.39
CA ASN A 20 14.20 34.88 -13.11
C ASN A 20 12.95 35.77 -13.15
N LYS A 21 11.92 35.47 -12.35
CA LYS A 21 10.74 36.32 -12.17
C LYS A 21 10.79 37.00 -10.80
N ILE A 22 10.47 38.30 -10.78
CA ILE A 22 10.44 39.11 -9.57
C ILE A 22 9.00 39.14 -9.03
N PHE A 23 8.86 38.83 -7.75
CA PHE A 23 7.60 38.90 -7.01
C PHE A 23 7.74 39.83 -5.82
N TYR A 24 6.67 40.55 -5.51
CA TYR A 24 6.60 41.46 -4.37
C TYR A 24 5.67 40.88 -3.31
N THR A 25 6.13 40.88 -2.06
CA THR A 25 5.30 40.50 -0.91
C THR A 25 5.41 41.53 0.19
N LEU A 26 4.33 41.77 0.93
CA LEU A 26 4.28 42.76 1.99
C LEU A 26 5.25 42.34 3.11
N LYS A 27 6.05 43.28 3.62
CA LYS A 27 6.89 43.06 4.80
C LYS A 27 5.95 42.72 5.96
N SER A 28 6.10 41.52 6.51
CA SER A 28 5.34 41.13 7.69
C SER A 28 5.74 42.05 8.85
N LYS A 29 4.78 42.76 9.44
CA LYS A 29 4.97 43.43 10.74
C LYS A 29 5.55 42.38 11.71
N GLU A 30 6.67 42.69 12.35
CA GLU A 30 7.51 41.79 13.16
C GLU A 30 6.81 41.12 14.37
N ASN A 31 5.48 41.26 14.51
CA ASN A 31 4.68 40.75 15.61
C ASN A 31 3.86 39.50 15.27
N SER A 32 4.13 38.81 14.16
CA SER A 32 3.62 37.44 14.02
C SER A 32 4.50 36.51 14.88
N PRO A 33 3.96 35.80 15.89
CA PRO A 33 4.77 34.90 16.69
C PRO A 33 5.44 33.92 15.74
N VAL A 34 6.78 33.92 15.75
CA VAL A 34 7.59 32.93 15.06
C VAL A 34 6.99 31.58 15.42
N LYS A 35 6.31 30.93 14.47
CA LYS A 35 5.74 29.60 14.69
C LYS A 35 6.93 28.71 15.04
N LYS A 36 7.17 28.50 16.34
CA LYS A 36 8.23 27.64 16.85
C LYS A 36 8.07 26.33 16.10
N LYS A 37 9.12 25.88 15.41
CA LYS A 37 9.10 24.58 14.73
C LYS A 37 8.68 23.54 15.76
N LYS A 38 7.49 22.98 15.60
CA LYS A 38 6.97 21.91 16.45
C LYS A 38 7.99 20.78 16.43
N ARG A 39 8.28 20.18 17.59
CA ARG A 39 9.13 18.98 17.61
C ARG A 39 8.39 17.88 16.85
N TYR A 40 9.13 16.95 16.25
CA TYR A 40 8.52 15.83 15.53
C TYR A 40 7.51 15.04 16.41
N SER A 41 7.81 14.92 17.71
CA SER A 41 6.92 14.34 18.71
C SER A 41 5.59 15.07 18.90
N ASP A 42 5.57 16.39 18.66
CA ASP A 42 4.37 17.21 18.82
C ASP A 42 3.44 17.08 17.61
N LEU A 43 3.96 16.65 16.46
CA LEU A 43 3.17 16.32 15.27
C LEU A 43 2.33 15.04 15.49
N LEU A 44 2.84 14.10 16.28
CA LEU A 44 2.13 12.85 16.62
C LEU A 44 0.89 13.08 17.50
N LYS A 45 0.79 14.24 18.16
CA LYS A 45 -0.35 14.63 19.00
C LYS A 45 -1.40 15.43 18.22
N ASP A 46 -1.15 15.74 16.95
CA ASP A 46 -2.08 16.49 16.11
C ASP A 46 -3.21 15.55 15.63
N PRO A 47 -4.48 15.84 15.96
CA PRO A 47 -5.60 14.99 15.54
C PRO A 47 -5.67 14.76 14.03
N LEU A 48 -5.27 15.76 13.23
CA LEU A 48 -5.22 15.65 11.76
C LEU A 48 -4.15 14.64 11.31
N TYR A 49 -3.00 14.62 11.98
CA TYR A 49 -1.93 13.66 11.69
C TYR A 49 -2.36 12.23 12.05
N ILE A 50 -3.03 12.06 13.19
CA ILE A 50 -3.56 10.75 13.62
C ILE A 50 -4.58 10.21 12.59
N GLN A 51 -5.50 11.05 12.12
CA GLN A 51 -6.46 10.65 11.08
C GLN A 51 -5.78 10.27 9.76
N GLN A 52 -4.77 11.03 9.33
CA GLN A 52 -3.99 10.72 8.12
C GLN A 52 -3.22 9.41 8.24
N ASP A 53 -2.59 9.14 9.39
CA ASP A 53 -1.86 7.89 9.60
C ASP A 53 -2.80 6.67 9.67
N LEU A 54 -3.95 6.82 10.34
CA LEU A 54 -5.00 5.79 10.33
C LEU A 54 -5.48 5.49 8.91
N TYR A 55 -5.78 6.51 8.12
CA TYR A 55 -6.20 6.34 6.73
C TYR A 55 -5.12 5.65 5.88
N ARG A 56 -3.83 6.02 6.06
CA ARG A 56 -2.71 5.38 5.37
C ARG A 56 -2.61 3.91 5.73
N LYS A 57 -2.70 3.56 7.02
CA LYS A 57 -2.65 2.16 7.48
C LYS A 57 -3.81 1.33 6.93
N LEU A 58 -5.04 1.88 6.96
CA LEU A 58 -6.21 1.21 6.38
C LEU A 58 -6.05 0.97 4.88
N ASN A 59 -5.48 1.95 4.15
CA ASN A 59 -5.17 1.77 2.74
C ASN A 59 -4.09 0.71 2.49
N MET A 60 -3.06 0.62 3.33
CA MET A 60 -2.07 -0.46 3.24
C MET A 60 -2.71 -1.83 3.45
N ILE A 61 -3.59 -1.97 4.45
CA ILE A 61 -4.33 -3.21 4.72
C ILE A 61 -5.23 -3.56 3.52
N LYS A 62 -5.98 -2.59 2.99
CA LYS A 62 -6.82 -2.78 1.81
C LYS A 62 -6.00 -3.18 0.58
N HIS A 63 -4.85 -2.55 0.39
CA HIS A 63 -3.98 -2.84 -0.75
C HIS A 63 -3.32 -4.21 -0.63
N PHE A 64 -2.91 -4.60 0.58
CA PHE A 64 -2.42 -5.94 0.89
C PHE A 64 -3.51 -6.99 0.63
N ARG A 65 -4.74 -6.75 1.09
CA ARG A 65 -5.89 -7.63 0.81
C ARG A 65 -6.19 -7.72 -0.69
N ASN A 66 -6.09 -6.63 -1.44
CA ASN A 66 -6.35 -6.67 -2.88
C ASN A 66 -5.20 -7.33 -3.67
N LYS A 67 -3.95 -7.12 -3.26
CA LYS A 67 -2.76 -7.66 -3.94
C LYS A 67 -2.54 -9.13 -3.63
N ASN A 68 -2.75 -9.52 -2.37
CA ASN A 68 -2.71 -10.91 -1.92
C ASN A 68 -4.14 -11.47 -1.84
N GLY A 69 -5.02 -10.93 -2.69
CA GLY A 69 -6.44 -11.20 -2.75
C GLY A 69 -6.69 -12.65 -3.02
N ASP A 70 -7.14 -13.28 -1.94
CA ASP A 70 -7.68 -14.63 -1.82
C ASP A 70 -6.71 -15.77 -2.10
N LEU A 71 -5.61 -15.77 -1.32
CA LEU A 71 -4.72 -16.92 -1.22
C LEU A 71 -5.51 -18.22 -0.95
N PHE A 72 -6.61 -18.16 -0.19
CA PHE A 72 -7.49 -19.31 0.03
C PHE A 72 -8.16 -19.77 -1.26
N SER A 73 -8.83 -18.87 -2.00
CA SER A 73 -9.38 -19.23 -3.31
C SER A 73 -8.33 -19.73 -4.29
N LEU A 74 -7.09 -19.21 -4.24
CA LEU A 74 -6.01 -19.71 -5.09
C LEU A 74 -5.58 -21.13 -4.67
N ILE A 75 -5.43 -21.38 -3.38
CA ILE A 75 -5.13 -22.71 -2.82
C ILE A 75 -6.24 -23.69 -3.22
N ASP A 76 -7.51 -23.31 -3.06
CA ASP A 76 -8.65 -24.15 -3.41
C ASP A 76 -8.68 -24.47 -4.90
N LYS A 77 -8.37 -23.48 -5.76
CA LYS A 77 -8.24 -23.71 -7.20
C LYS A 77 -7.14 -24.72 -7.52
N TRP A 78 -5.97 -24.58 -6.90
CA TRP A 78 -4.87 -25.53 -7.11
C TRP A 78 -5.20 -26.92 -6.58
N LYS A 79 -5.87 -27.03 -5.43
CA LYS A 79 -6.36 -28.30 -4.89
C LYS A 79 -7.31 -28.99 -5.86
N SER A 80 -8.31 -28.27 -6.37
CA SER A 80 -9.25 -28.79 -7.37
C SER A 80 -8.56 -29.29 -8.64
N LEU A 81 -7.53 -28.59 -9.12
CA LEU A 81 -6.76 -29.02 -10.30
C LEU A 81 -5.95 -30.29 -10.03
N ILE A 82 -5.35 -30.40 -8.85
CA ILE A 82 -4.61 -31.60 -8.45
C ILE A 82 -5.58 -32.79 -8.31
N ASP A 83 -6.77 -32.57 -7.74
CA ASP A 83 -7.81 -33.60 -7.64
C ASP A 83 -8.21 -34.13 -9.03
N GLU A 84 -8.49 -33.23 -9.97
CA GLU A 84 -8.80 -33.60 -11.35
C GLU A 84 -7.65 -34.39 -12.00
N CYS A 85 -6.40 -33.98 -11.77
CA CYS A 85 -5.23 -34.70 -12.25
C CYS A 85 -5.13 -36.11 -11.67
N ILE A 86 -5.34 -36.29 -10.35
CA ILE A 86 -5.31 -37.61 -9.72
C ILE A 86 -6.38 -38.52 -10.35
N ILE A 87 -7.59 -38.00 -10.53
CA ILE A 87 -8.71 -38.73 -11.13
C ILE A 87 -8.39 -39.13 -12.57
N LEU A 88 -7.86 -38.21 -13.39
CA LEU A 88 -7.48 -38.47 -14.77
C LEU A 88 -6.35 -39.50 -14.87
N MET A 89 -5.34 -39.39 -14.01
CA MET A 89 -4.22 -40.34 -14.00
C MET A 89 -4.67 -41.75 -13.59
N LYS A 90 -5.58 -41.88 -12.63
CA LYS A 90 -6.19 -43.16 -12.24
C LYS A 90 -7.04 -43.75 -13.38
N ARG A 91 -7.86 -42.91 -14.04
CA ARG A 91 -8.85 -43.34 -15.03
C ARG A 91 -8.25 -43.64 -16.40
N ASP A 92 -7.44 -42.72 -16.93
CA ASP A 92 -7.03 -42.74 -18.34
C ASP A 92 -5.63 -43.34 -18.54
N TYR A 93 -4.80 -43.31 -17.48
CA TYR A 93 -3.42 -43.79 -17.51
C TYR A 93 -3.18 -45.00 -16.59
N GLU A 94 -4.21 -45.48 -15.89
CA GLU A 94 -4.16 -46.61 -14.95
C GLU A 94 -3.06 -46.50 -13.88
N VAL A 95 -2.64 -45.27 -13.55
CA VAL A 95 -1.61 -45.04 -12.52
C VAL A 95 -2.23 -45.20 -11.14
N SER A 96 -1.57 -45.94 -10.26
CA SER A 96 -2.08 -46.12 -8.91
C SER A 96 -2.00 -44.80 -8.13
N VAL A 97 -3.04 -44.53 -7.33
CA VAL A 97 -3.10 -43.34 -6.47
C VAL A 97 -1.93 -43.34 -5.48
N GLN A 98 -1.55 -44.51 -4.96
CA GLN A 98 -0.41 -44.66 -4.05
C GLN A 98 0.92 -44.23 -4.70
N GLU A 99 1.15 -44.57 -5.97
CA GLU A 99 2.34 -44.10 -6.69
C GLU A 99 2.33 -42.58 -6.87
N LEU A 100 1.18 -41.97 -7.19
CA LEU A 100 1.06 -40.52 -7.32
C LEU A 100 1.34 -39.79 -6.00
N PHE A 101 0.79 -40.30 -4.90
CA PHE A 101 1.01 -39.75 -3.56
C PHE A 101 2.49 -39.81 -3.16
N ASN A 102 3.16 -40.93 -3.45
CA ASN A 102 4.59 -41.09 -3.16
C ASN A 102 5.48 -40.23 -4.07
N LEU A 103 5.18 -40.14 -5.38
CA LEU A 103 5.96 -39.37 -6.35
C LEU A 103 5.90 -37.87 -6.08
N PHE A 104 4.72 -37.35 -5.75
CA PHE A 104 4.49 -35.91 -5.58
C PHE A 104 4.42 -35.48 -4.11
N ARG A 105 4.53 -36.42 -3.16
CA ARG A 105 4.42 -36.17 -1.70
C ARG A 105 3.16 -35.39 -1.34
N LEU A 106 2.01 -35.83 -1.85
CA LEU A 106 0.76 -35.07 -1.76
C LEU A 106 0.29 -34.88 -0.30
N GLU A 107 0.70 -35.74 0.62
CA GLU A 107 0.46 -35.60 2.06
C GLU A 107 1.06 -34.30 2.64
N ASP A 108 2.27 -33.91 2.18
CA ASP A 108 2.94 -32.67 2.61
C ASP A 108 2.11 -31.42 2.26
N TYR A 109 1.23 -31.54 1.27
CA TYR A 109 0.35 -30.48 0.77
C TYR A 109 -1.10 -30.60 1.29
N GLY A 110 -1.35 -31.53 2.22
CA GLY A 110 -2.64 -31.70 2.89
C GLY A 110 -3.68 -32.48 2.10
N PHE A 111 -3.26 -33.31 1.14
CA PHE A 111 -4.12 -34.30 0.52
C PHE A 111 -4.11 -35.60 1.35
N ASN A 112 -5.26 -36.26 1.48
CA ASN A 112 -5.38 -37.54 2.16
C ASN A 112 -5.68 -38.63 1.13
N ILE A 113 -4.90 -39.71 1.15
CA ILE A 113 -5.01 -40.79 0.17
C ILE A 113 -6.37 -41.50 0.23
N GLU A 114 -6.94 -41.60 1.44
CA GLU A 114 -8.26 -42.20 1.70
C GLU A 114 -9.40 -41.53 0.91
N ASN A 115 -9.21 -40.28 0.47
CA ASN A 115 -10.21 -39.58 -0.34
C ASN A 115 -10.27 -40.07 -1.80
N TYR A 116 -9.28 -40.86 -2.24
CA TYR A 116 -9.08 -41.23 -3.65
C TYR A 116 -8.94 -42.75 -3.86
N GLU A 117 -8.94 -43.56 -2.79
CA GLU A 117 -9.02 -45.03 -2.86
C GLU A 117 -10.40 -45.47 -3.38
#